data_AF-Q6NYI6-F1
#
_entry.id   AF-Q6NYI6-F1
#
_cell.length_a   1.000
_cell.length_b   1.000
_cell.length_c   1.000
_cell.angle_alpha   90.00
_cell.angle_beta   90.00
_cell.angle_gamma   90.00
#
_symmetry.space_group_name_H-M   'P 1'
#
loop_
_entity.id
_entity.type
_entity.pdbx_description
1 polymer ?
#
loop_
_entity_poly.entity_id
_entity_poly.type
_entity_poly.pdbx_seq_one_letter_code
_entity_poly.pdbx_strand_id
1 'polypeptide(L)'
;PKQSDTSSLQQASNMGEIKTPRKWFLSSIALIYACAFASVYVQIPGLYGDEGILPVRLQMPKMQRPLLEQLQASPSLLWLGPSLGLEPQQVLELICLLGVLLSLGAVLLGTLRDSLTYLCLWALYLSLYNVGGDFLHSEWDVLLLEAGFLAVLVAPLGLLRSHSRHAFHDSLTFWMIRWLFFRLTFSTGVSKLATGDPAWYDLSALSHHLEDQMSPTLLAWYVHQLPEWLLKLGAVVMLHSGICIPLLTFFAPIRRLRLFGFYVQLFLQLFHILTGNCSLLNLLSIALSFSLLDDDHFNTPSKKRKGQEKKTRSWLQTLASGFVLLVELAVYAFILYSAITLYQLQIDWEQKRVSAKTDFSHGRLLRLSCTSRNSLSGSVCCRSHGKP
;
A
#
# COMPACT_ATOMS: atom_id res chain seq x y z
N PRO A 1 -38.01 -17.72 24.92
CA PRO A 1 -36.57 -18.12 24.97
C PRO A 1 -35.93 -18.56 23.62
N LYS A 2 -36.47 -18.18 22.45
CA LYS A 2 -35.86 -18.49 21.13
C LYS A 2 -35.70 -17.29 20.19
N GLN A 3 -35.89 -16.07 20.70
CA GLN A 3 -35.91 -14.85 19.88
C GLN A 3 -34.82 -13.82 20.27
N SER A 4 -34.02 -14.10 21.31
CA SER A 4 -32.89 -13.28 21.75
C SER A 4 -31.57 -13.62 21.06
N ASP A 5 -31.42 -14.85 20.56
CA ASP A 5 -30.13 -15.37 20.11
C ASP A 5 -29.88 -15.10 18.61
N THR A 6 -30.92 -14.76 17.86
CA THR A 6 -30.77 -14.32 16.46
C THR A 6 -30.35 -12.85 16.36
N SER A 7 -30.63 -12.03 17.38
CA SER A 7 -30.19 -10.63 17.40
C SER A 7 -28.69 -10.46 17.66
N SER A 8 -28.05 -11.35 18.43
CA SER A 8 -26.60 -11.29 18.68
C SER A 8 -25.78 -11.74 17.46
N LEU A 9 -26.28 -12.69 16.68
CA LEU A 9 -25.67 -13.10 15.40
C LEU A 9 -25.90 -12.08 14.28
N GLN A 10 -27.01 -11.32 14.30
CA GLN A 10 -27.22 -10.21 13.37
C GLN A 10 -26.39 -8.97 13.71
N GLN A 11 -26.03 -8.76 14.98
CA GLN A 11 -25.23 -7.61 15.40
C GLN A 11 -23.74 -7.73 15.01
N ALA A 12 -23.26 -8.95 14.77
CA ALA A 12 -21.93 -9.22 14.19
C ALA A 12 -21.90 -9.06 12.65
N SER A 13 -23.07 -8.96 11.99
CA SER A 13 -23.20 -8.84 10.54
C SER A 13 -23.38 -7.39 10.05
N ASN A 14 -23.06 -6.41 10.90
CA ASN A 14 -23.12 -4.98 10.56
C ASN A 14 -21.83 -4.48 9.88
N MET A 15 -21.09 -5.39 9.20
CA MET A 15 -20.08 -5.00 8.23
C MET A 15 -20.84 -4.54 7.00
N GLY A 16 -21.06 -3.23 6.90
CA GLY A 16 -21.79 -2.61 5.80
C GLY A 16 -21.33 -3.16 4.46
N GLU A 17 -22.27 -3.45 3.56
CA GLU A 17 -21.99 -4.00 2.23
C GLU A 17 -20.80 -3.26 1.61
N ILE A 18 -19.67 -3.90 1.31
CA ILE A 18 -18.45 -3.21 0.82
C ILE A 18 -18.53 -3.06 -0.70
N LYS A 19 -19.51 -2.34 -1.22
CA LYS A 19 -19.72 -2.20 -2.67
C LYS A 19 -18.91 -1.04 -3.22
N THR A 20 -18.91 0.09 -2.51
CA THR A 20 -18.33 1.33 -3.01
C THR A 20 -16.80 1.35 -2.96
N PRO A 21 -16.13 1.08 -1.82
CA PRO A 21 -14.66 0.98 -1.73
C PRO A 21 -14.09 -0.07 -2.68
N ARG A 22 -14.78 -1.19 -2.88
CA ARG A 22 -14.40 -2.21 -3.86
C ARG A 22 -14.40 -1.67 -5.28
N LYS A 23 -15.46 -0.96 -5.68
CA LYS A 23 -15.51 -0.36 -7.00
C LYS A 23 -14.34 0.61 -7.19
N TRP A 24 -14.04 1.45 -6.20
CA TRP A 24 -12.92 2.39 -6.25
C TRP A 24 -11.56 1.70 -6.28
N PHE A 25 -11.34 0.69 -5.43
CA PHE A 25 -10.14 -0.13 -5.42
C PHE A 25 -9.89 -0.76 -6.80
N LEU A 26 -10.87 -1.50 -7.33
CA LEU A 26 -10.76 -2.15 -8.64
C LEU A 26 -10.51 -1.12 -9.76
N SER A 27 -11.25 0.00 -9.78
CA SER A 27 -11.02 1.07 -10.77
C SER A 27 -9.59 1.62 -10.71
N SER A 28 -9.07 1.78 -9.49
CA SER A 28 -7.75 2.35 -9.26
C SER A 28 -6.66 1.38 -9.69
N ILE A 29 -6.79 0.09 -9.37
CA ILE A 29 -5.87 -0.95 -9.85
C ILE A 29 -5.89 -1.03 -11.38
N ALA A 30 -7.06 -0.99 -12.01
CA ALA A 30 -7.16 -0.95 -13.46
C ALA A 30 -6.46 0.28 -14.06
N LEU A 31 -6.67 1.47 -13.48
CA LEU A 31 -5.97 2.69 -13.93
C LEU A 31 -4.45 2.56 -13.76
N ILE A 32 -3.99 2.01 -12.64
CA ILE A 32 -2.55 1.79 -12.39
C ILE A 32 -1.96 0.82 -13.42
N TYR A 33 -2.67 -0.27 -13.76
CA TYR A 33 -2.25 -1.15 -14.84
C TYR A 33 -2.17 -0.41 -16.18
N ALA A 34 -3.15 0.44 -16.51
CA ALA A 34 -3.11 1.22 -17.74
C ALA A 34 -1.88 2.12 -17.80
N CYS A 35 -1.57 2.83 -16.70
CA CYS A 35 -0.37 3.65 -16.59
C CYS A 35 0.92 2.81 -16.69
N ALA A 36 0.98 1.66 -16.03
CA ALA A 36 2.15 0.78 -16.04
C ALA A 36 2.43 0.24 -17.45
N PHE A 37 1.43 -0.34 -18.11
CA PHE A 37 1.58 -0.88 -19.46
C PHE A 37 1.89 0.20 -20.49
N ALA A 38 1.26 1.38 -20.39
CA ALA A 38 1.56 2.50 -21.28
C ALA A 38 2.99 3.03 -21.08
N SER A 39 3.44 3.10 -19.83
CA SER A 39 4.83 3.50 -19.51
C SER A 39 5.83 2.52 -20.07
N VAL A 40 5.62 1.22 -19.88
CA VAL A 40 6.52 0.18 -20.41
C VAL A 40 6.51 0.20 -21.94
N TYR A 41 5.34 0.32 -22.58
CA TYR A 41 5.22 0.35 -24.04
C TYR A 41 6.15 1.37 -24.71
N VAL A 42 6.20 2.60 -24.18
CA VAL A 42 7.08 3.67 -24.70
C VAL A 42 8.56 3.36 -24.47
N GLN A 43 8.88 2.59 -23.42
CA GLN A 43 10.26 2.23 -23.07
C GLN A 43 10.77 1.00 -23.83
N ILE A 44 9.89 0.15 -24.37
CA ILE A 44 10.27 -1.10 -25.05
C ILE A 44 11.34 -0.89 -26.14
N PRO A 45 11.18 0.03 -27.11
CA PRO A 45 12.15 0.15 -28.19
C PRO A 45 13.56 0.51 -27.72
N GLY A 46 13.68 1.34 -26.67
CA GLY A 46 14.97 1.77 -26.14
C GLY A 46 15.58 0.81 -25.11
N LEU A 47 14.76 0.06 -24.38
CA LEU A 47 15.22 -0.79 -23.29
C LEU A 47 15.38 -2.25 -23.72
N TYR A 48 14.35 -2.79 -24.36
CA TYR A 48 14.15 -4.22 -24.62
C TYR A 48 14.22 -4.60 -26.10
N GLY A 49 14.19 -3.60 -26.99
CA GLY A 49 14.31 -3.78 -28.42
C GLY A 49 15.65 -4.36 -28.84
N ASP A 50 15.78 -4.69 -30.12
CA ASP A 50 16.97 -5.34 -30.65
C ASP A 50 18.25 -4.48 -30.57
N GLU A 51 18.10 -3.16 -30.58
CA GLU A 51 19.15 -2.16 -30.35
C GLU A 51 19.04 -1.52 -28.95
N GLY A 52 18.25 -2.13 -28.06
CA GLY A 52 18.04 -1.64 -26.71
C GLY A 52 19.21 -1.92 -25.77
N ILE A 53 19.18 -1.31 -24.59
CA ILE A 53 20.20 -1.50 -23.54
C ILE A 53 20.28 -2.97 -23.10
N LEU A 54 19.12 -3.65 -23.02
CA LEU A 54 19.00 -5.03 -22.59
C LEU A 54 18.07 -5.82 -23.55
N PRO A 55 18.58 -6.21 -24.73
CA PRO A 55 17.78 -6.88 -25.75
C PRO A 55 17.17 -8.18 -25.22
N VAL A 56 15.86 -8.35 -25.40
CA VAL A 56 15.09 -9.50 -24.90
C VAL A 56 15.63 -10.83 -25.45
N ARG A 57 16.17 -10.83 -26.68
CA ARG A 57 16.80 -12.01 -27.30
C ARG A 57 17.95 -12.61 -26.47
N LEU A 58 18.61 -11.81 -25.64
CA LEU A 58 19.72 -12.25 -24.79
C LEU A 58 19.23 -12.93 -23.51
N GLN A 59 18.02 -12.60 -23.06
CA GLN A 59 17.43 -13.19 -21.86
C GLN A 59 16.67 -14.50 -22.13
N MET A 60 16.26 -14.75 -23.37
CA MET A 60 15.61 -15.99 -23.75
C MET A 60 16.64 -17.14 -23.85
N PRO A 61 16.51 -18.24 -23.07
CA PRO A 61 17.34 -19.42 -23.26
C PRO A 61 17.27 -19.94 -24.70
N LYS A 62 18.45 -20.10 -25.30
CA LYS A 62 18.65 -20.53 -26.68
C LYS A 62 18.20 -21.97 -26.96
N MET A 63 17.86 -22.75 -25.93
CA MET A 63 17.44 -24.15 -26.05
C MET A 63 15.91 -24.28 -26.07
N GLN A 64 15.40 -24.88 -27.15
CA GLN A 64 14.01 -25.27 -27.33
C GLN A 64 13.66 -26.41 -26.36
N ARG A 65 13.25 -26.05 -25.15
CA ARG A 65 12.58 -26.96 -24.22
C ARG A 65 11.09 -27.03 -24.59
N PRO A 66 10.37 -28.12 -24.25
CA PRO A 66 8.92 -28.16 -24.41
C PRO A 66 8.26 -26.98 -23.68
N LEU A 67 7.21 -26.41 -24.26
CA LEU A 67 6.53 -25.20 -23.77
C LEU A 67 6.14 -25.30 -22.28
N LEU A 68 5.76 -26.50 -21.81
CA LEU A 68 5.40 -26.73 -20.42
C LEU A 68 6.59 -26.55 -19.46
N GLU A 69 7.78 -27.01 -19.83
CA GLU A 69 8.99 -26.82 -19.02
C GLU A 69 9.47 -25.37 -19.06
N GLN A 70 9.27 -24.66 -20.18
CA GLN A 70 9.60 -23.24 -20.29
C GLN A 70 8.68 -22.37 -19.42
N LEU A 71 7.37 -22.65 -19.43
CA LEU A 71 6.39 -21.99 -18.57
C LEU A 71 6.60 -22.30 -17.08
N GLN A 72 7.03 -23.51 -16.74
CA GLN A 72 7.40 -23.86 -15.37
C GLN A 72 8.67 -23.15 -14.90
N ALA A 73 9.66 -22.99 -15.78
CA ALA A 73 10.92 -22.30 -15.46
C ALA A 73 10.76 -20.78 -15.36
N SER A 74 9.94 -20.19 -16.24
CA SER A 74 9.64 -18.76 -16.24
C SER A 74 8.25 -18.52 -16.86
N PRO A 75 7.21 -18.23 -16.07
CA PRO A 75 5.86 -18.07 -16.59
C PRO A 75 5.75 -16.77 -17.38
N SER A 76 5.98 -16.83 -18.68
CA SER A 76 5.85 -15.69 -19.60
C SER A 76 5.08 -16.10 -20.85
N LEU A 77 4.26 -15.19 -21.38
CA LEU A 77 3.55 -15.37 -22.65
C LEU A 77 4.46 -15.20 -23.86
N LEU A 78 5.69 -14.72 -23.64
CA LEU A 78 6.71 -14.56 -24.66
C LEU A 78 7.14 -15.89 -25.30
N TRP A 79 6.98 -17.01 -24.58
CA TRP A 79 7.19 -18.36 -25.11
C TRP A 79 6.24 -18.75 -26.25
N LEU A 80 5.08 -18.09 -26.35
CA LEU A 80 4.15 -18.30 -27.46
C LEU A 80 4.52 -17.48 -28.70
N GLY A 81 5.44 -16.52 -28.58
CA GLY A 81 5.92 -15.67 -29.68
C GLY A 81 6.39 -16.46 -30.91
N PRO A 82 7.31 -17.44 -30.76
CA PRO A 82 7.77 -18.29 -31.86
C PRO A 82 6.64 -19.08 -32.53
N SER A 83 5.62 -19.51 -31.77
CA SER A 83 4.47 -20.22 -32.36
C SER A 83 3.54 -19.32 -33.16
N LEU A 84 3.59 -18.00 -32.91
CA LEU A 84 2.84 -16.96 -33.62
C LEU A 84 3.65 -16.31 -34.75
N GLY A 85 4.93 -16.65 -34.92
CA GLY A 85 5.82 -16.06 -35.92
C GLY A 85 6.20 -14.59 -35.64
N LEU A 86 6.04 -14.13 -34.39
CA LEU A 86 6.32 -12.75 -33.99
C LEU A 86 7.71 -12.62 -33.37
N GLU A 87 8.37 -11.50 -33.61
CA GLU A 87 9.63 -11.17 -32.95
C GLU A 87 9.41 -10.88 -31.45
N PRO A 88 10.39 -11.18 -30.56
CA PRO A 88 10.23 -10.98 -29.13
C PRO A 88 9.82 -9.56 -28.73
N GLN A 89 10.34 -8.55 -29.44
CA GLN A 89 9.95 -7.16 -29.24
C GLN A 89 8.46 -6.93 -29.55
N GLN A 90 7.98 -7.40 -30.70
CA GLN A 90 6.59 -7.26 -31.13
C GLN A 90 5.62 -7.95 -30.16
N VAL A 91 6.02 -9.09 -29.60
CA VAL A 91 5.22 -9.78 -28.57
C VAL A 91 5.12 -8.94 -27.31
N LEU A 92 6.21 -8.29 -26.89
CA LEU A 92 6.22 -7.41 -25.72
C LEU A 92 5.33 -6.18 -25.91
N GLU A 93 5.40 -5.58 -27.10
CA GLU A 93 4.53 -4.48 -27.51
C GLU A 93 3.06 -4.89 -27.51
N LEU A 94 2.74 -6.07 -28.06
CA LEU A 94 1.39 -6.62 -28.08
C LEU A 94 0.85 -6.89 -26.67
N ILE A 95 1.68 -7.44 -25.77
CA ILE A 95 1.31 -7.65 -24.36
C ILE A 95 0.96 -6.31 -23.71
N CYS A 96 1.76 -5.26 -23.94
CA CYS A 96 1.48 -3.94 -23.39
C CYS A 96 0.22 -3.32 -23.98
N LEU A 97 0.02 -3.38 -25.29
CA LEU A 97 -1.18 -2.85 -25.95
C LEU A 97 -2.45 -3.57 -25.47
N LEU A 98 -2.42 -4.90 -25.34
CA LEU A 98 -3.52 -5.68 -24.80
C LEU A 98 -3.77 -5.33 -23.32
N GLY A 99 -2.70 -5.15 -22.54
CA GLY A 99 -2.77 -4.70 -21.15
C GLY A 99 -3.43 -3.33 -21.01
N VAL A 100 -3.04 -2.35 -21.84
CA VAL A 100 -3.67 -1.01 -21.90
C VAL A 100 -5.15 -1.11 -22.30
N LEU A 101 -5.48 -1.89 -23.33
CA LEU A 101 -6.85 -2.05 -23.80
C LEU A 101 -7.76 -2.65 -22.71
N LEU A 102 -7.32 -3.75 -22.08
CA LEU A 102 -8.08 -4.43 -21.03
C LEU A 102 -8.24 -3.55 -19.79
N SER A 103 -7.18 -2.84 -19.40
CA SER A 103 -7.20 -1.98 -18.22
C SER A 103 -8.07 -0.74 -18.42
N LEU A 104 -7.99 -0.07 -19.57
CA LEU A 104 -8.90 1.02 -19.93
C LEU A 104 -10.34 0.53 -20.05
N GLY A 105 -10.55 -0.66 -20.64
CA GLY A 105 -11.85 -1.33 -20.67
C GLY A 105 -12.43 -1.52 -19.26
N ALA A 106 -11.63 -2.02 -18.31
CA ALA A 106 -12.03 -2.18 -16.92
C ALA A 106 -12.29 -0.84 -16.20
N VAL A 107 -11.59 0.24 -16.56
CA VAL A 107 -11.86 1.58 -16.02
C VAL A 107 -13.21 2.11 -16.54
N LEU A 108 -13.45 2.05 -17.84
CA LEU A 108 -14.61 2.66 -18.50
C LEU A 108 -15.89 1.82 -18.34
N LEU A 109 -15.78 0.51 -18.44
CA LEU A 109 -16.91 -0.41 -18.43
C LEU A 109 -16.94 -1.20 -17.12
N GLY A 110 -17.97 -0.95 -16.30
CA GLY A 110 -18.16 -1.67 -15.04
C GLY A 110 -18.34 -3.18 -15.22
N THR A 111 -18.79 -3.63 -16.40
CA THR A 111 -18.96 -5.05 -16.77
C THR A 111 -17.64 -5.78 -16.99
N LEU A 112 -16.57 -5.07 -17.37
CA LEU A 112 -15.24 -5.65 -17.58
C LEU A 112 -14.42 -5.74 -16.28
N ARG A 113 -14.99 -5.38 -15.14
CA ARG A 113 -14.33 -5.51 -13.82
C ARG A 113 -14.57 -6.88 -13.22
N ASP A 114 -14.35 -7.93 -14.03
CA ASP A 114 -14.48 -9.32 -13.63
C ASP A 114 -13.11 -9.87 -13.16
N SER A 115 -13.12 -10.90 -12.33
CA SER A 115 -11.92 -11.60 -11.86
C SER A 115 -11.07 -12.11 -13.02
N LEU A 116 -11.70 -12.57 -14.11
CA LEU A 116 -10.97 -13.03 -15.29
C LEU A 116 -10.17 -11.90 -15.96
N THR A 117 -10.73 -10.69 -16.04
CA THR A 117 -10.03 -9.54 -16.63
C THR A 117 -8.82 -9.16 -15.79
N TYR A 118 -8.96 -9.13 -14.45
CA TYR A 118 -7.80 -8.89 -13.57
C TYR A 118 -6.79 -10.03 -13.61
N LEU A 119 -7.22 -11.28 -13.80
CA LEU A 119 -6.32 -12.42 -13.95
C LEU A 119 -5.51 -12.30 -15.25
N CYS A 120 -6.15 -11.90 -16.35
CA CYS A 120 -5.46 -11.63 -17.60
C CYS A 120 -4.47 -10.46 -17.46
N LEU A 121 -4.88 -9.34 -16.85
CA LEU A 121 -3.98 -8.21 -16.59
C LEU A 121 -2.78 -8.60 -15.74
N TRP A 122 -3.02 -9.37 -14.67
CA TRP A 122 -1.97 -9.88 -13.80
C TRP A 122 -1.02 -10.81 -14.55
N ALA A 123 -1.52 -11.74 -15.36
CA ALA A 123 -0.70 -12.66 -16.14
C ALA A 123 0.13 -11.93 -17.23
N LEU A 124 -0.46 -10.92 -17.89
CA LEU A 124 0.25 -10.08 -18.85
C LEU A 124 1.39 -9.33 -18.16
N TYR A 125 1.15 -8.73 -16.99
CA TYR A 125 2.19 -8.02 -16.24
C TYR A 125 3.26 -8.95 -15.69
N LEU A 126 2.88 -10.14 -15.21
CA LEU A 126 3.83 -11.16 -14.75
C LEU A 126 4.76 -11.61 -15.88
N SER A 127 4.24 -11.71 -17.09
CA SER A 127 5.05 -11.98 -18.28
C SER A 127 6.08 -10.88 -18.54
N LEU A 128 5.72 -9.61 -18.39
CA LEU A 128 6.66 -8.50 -18.52
C LEU A 128 7.71 -8.53 -17.41
N TYR A 129 7.28 -8.72 -16.16
CA TYR A 129 8.14 -8.78 -14.98
C TYR A 129 9.24 -9.84 -15.11
N ASN A 130 8.88 -11.05 -15.54
CA ASN A 130 9.83 -12.16 -15.68
C ASN A 130 10.91 -11.93 -16.75
N VAL A 131 10.61 -11.15 -17.78
CA VAL A 131 11.57 -10.79 -18.85
C VAL A 131 12.16 -9.40 -18.65
N GLY A 132 11.64 -8.67 -17.67
CA GLY A 132 12.00 -7.29 -17.45
C GLY A 132 13.37 -7.09 -16.79
N GLY A 133 13.92 -8.13 -16.15
CA GLY A 133 15.21 -8.07 -15.48
C GLY A 133 15.32 -6.88 -14.52
N ASP A 134 16.50 -6.28 -14.43
CA ASP A 134 16.80 -5.22 -13.46
C ASP A 134 15.89 -3.97 -13.55
N PHE A 135 15.31 -3.70 -14.72
CA PHE A 135 14.48 -2.51 -14.94
C PHE A 135 13.02 -2.65 -14.49
N LEU A 136 12.55 -3.88 -14.28
CA LEU A 136 11.14 -4.21 -13.96
C LEU A 136 11.03 -5.01 -12.64
N HIS A 137 12.14 -5.19 -11.92
CA HIS A 137 12.21 -5.82 -10.59
C HIS A 137 12.20 -4.80 -9.45
N SER A 138 11.53 -3.66 -9.62
CA SER A 138 11.45 -2.64 -8.58
C SER A 138 10.37 -2.97 -7.55
N GLU A 139 10.43 -2.34 -6.37
CA GLU A 139 9.49 -2.60 -5.28
C GLU A 139 8.02 -2.39 -5.68
N TRP A 140 7.75 -1.41 -6.55
CA TRP A 140 6.40 -1.12 -7.04
C TRP A 140 5.88 -2.16 -8.03
N ASP A 141 6.75 -2.83 -8.77
CA ASP A 141 6.36 -3.89 -9.72
C ASP A 141 5.90 -5.13 -8.98
N VAL A 142 6.65 -5.51 -7.94
CA VAL A 142 6.28 -6.60 -7.01
C VAL A 142 4.97 -6.25 -6.31
N LEU A 143 4.83 -5.02 -5.81
CA LEU A 143 3.60 -4.58 -5.16
C LEU A 143 2.40 -4.59 -6.12
N LEU A 144 2.58 -4.21 -7.39
CA LEU A 144 1.52 -4.28 -8.40
C LEU A 144 1.09 -5.73 -8.67
N LEU A 145 2.04 -6.67 -8.71
CA LEU A 145 1.72 -8.10 -8.84
C LEU A 145 0.98 -8.64 -7.61
N GLU A 146 1.40 -8.28 -6.40
CA GLU A 146 0.73 -8.68 -5.16
C GLU A 146 -0.70 -8.09 -5.09
N ALA A 147 -0.85 -6.79 -5.34
CA ALA A 147 -2.13 -6.09 -5.32
C ALA A 147 -3.05 -6.55 -6.47
N GLY A 148 -2.48 -6.82 -7.64
CA GLY A 148 -3.19 -7.35 -8.81
C GLY A 148 -3.75 -8.74 -8.56
N PHE A 149 -2.97 -9.63 -7.94
CA PHE A 149 -3.45 -10.95 -7.52
C PHE A 149 -4.61 -10.82 -6.52
N LEU A 150 -4.50 -9.92 -5.53
CA LEU A 150 -5.62 -9.64 -4.62
C LEU A 150 -6.84 -9.07 -5.36
N ALA A 151 -6.64 -8.24 -6.40
CA ALA A 151 -7.74 -7.73 -7.21
C ALA A 151 -8.51 -8.84 -7.94
N VAL A 152 -7.85 -9.92 -8.35
CA VAL A 152 -8.51 -11.13 -8.89
C VAL A 152 -9.49 -11.72 -7.88
N LEU A 153 -9.09 -11.81 -6.61
CA LEU A 153 -9.92 -12.38 -5.54
C LEU A 153 -11.08 -11.47 -5.13
N VAL A 154 -10.90 -10.15 -5.26
CA VAL A 154 -11.85 -9.11 -4.86
C VAL A 154 -12.91 -8.85 -5.94
N ALA A 155 -12.53 -9.04 -7.21
CA ALA A 155 -13.41 -8.82 -8.33
C ALA A 155 -14.58 -9.83 -8.35
N PRO A 156 -15.80 -9.38 -8.70
CA PRO A 156 -16.94 -10.28 -8.81
C PRO A 156 -16.73 -11.28 -9.95
N LEU A 157 -17.02 -12.56 -9.69
CA LEU A 157 -17.01 -13.66 -10.68
C LEU A 157 -18.26 -13.60 -11.60
N GLY A 158 -18.40 -12.49 -12.32
CA GLY A 158 -19.59 -12.16 -13.12
C GLY A 158 -19.87 -13.16 -14.25
N LEU A 159 -18.82 -13.64 -14.91
CA LEU A 159 -18.87 -14.58 -16.03
C LEU A 159 -19.20 -16.03 -15.63
N LEU A 160 -19.00 -16.41 -14.35
CA LEU A 160 -19.10 -17.81 -13.91
C LEU A 160 -20.22 -18.09 -12.90
N ARG A 161 -20.77 -17.09 -12.19
CA ARG A 161 -21.84 -17.36 -11.21
C ARG A 161 -22.77 -16.18 -10.94
N SER A 162 -24.06 -16.40 -11.22
CA SER A 162 -25.14 -15.50 -10.84
C SER A 162 -25.38 -15.49 -9.31
N HIS A 163 -25.10 -14.33 -8.73
CA HIS A 163 -25.81 -13.66 -7.62
C HIS A 163 -25.70 -14.10 -6.13
N SER A 164 -25.30 -15.30 -5.71
CA SER A 164 -25.73 -15.74 -4.35
C SER A 164 -24.77 -15.64 -3.13
N ARG A 165 -23.47 -15.26 -3.20
CA ARG A 165 -22.58 -15.35 -1.99
C ARG A 165 -21.59 -14.19 -1.79
N HIS A 166 -22.01 -12.96 -2.04
CA HIS A 166 -21.09 -11.81 -2.06
C HIS A 166 -20.57 -11.38 -0.66
N ALA A 167 -21.41 -11.40 0.38
CA ALA A 167 -21.08 -10.70 1.63
C ALA A 167 -19.88 -11.27 2.43
N PHE A 168 -19.68 -12.60 2.46
CA PHE A 168 -18.61 -13.20 3.29
C PHE A 168 -17.23 -13.16 2.62
N HIS A 169 -17.19 -13.27 1.29
CA HIS A 169 -15.95 -13.19 0.51
C HIS A 169 -15.33 -11.79 0.57
N ASP A 170 -16.16 -10.75 0.69
CA ASP A 170 -15.70 -9.36 0.68
C ASP A 170 -14.92 -8.98 1.94
N SER A 171 -15.32 -9.50 3.10
CA SER A 171 -14.64 -9.21 4.37
C SER A 171 -13.23 -9.76 4.40
N LEU A 172 -13.04 -11.01 3.97
CA LEU A 172 -11.72 -11.66 4.01
C LEU A 172 -10.77 -11.04 2.99
N THR A 173 -11.26 -10.81 1.77
CA THR A 173 -10.45 -10.21 0.68
C THR A 173 -10.03 -8.78 1.01
N PHE A 174 -10.92 -7.95 1.58
CA PHE A 174 -10.56 -6.62 2.07
C PHE A 174 -9.61 -6.66 3.26
N TRP A 175 -9.74 -7.66 4.14
CA TRP A 175 -8.77 -7.86 5.21
C TRP A 175 -7.36 -8.16 4.65
N MET A 176 -7.26 -8.96 3.57
CA MET A 176 -5.98 -9.22 2.90
C MET A 176 -5.40 -7.95 2.25
N ILE A 177 -6.23 -7.11 1.61
CA ILE A 177 -5.76 -5.81 1.09
C ILE A 177 -5.26 -4.92 2.25
N ARG A 178 -6.01 -4.89 3.36
CA ARG A 178 -5.65 -4.11 4.55
C ARG A 178 -4.33 -4.61 5.17
N TRP A 179 -4.12 -5.92 5.18
CA TRP A 179 -2.85 -6.52 5.59
C TRP A 179 -1.70 -6.14 4.64
N LEU A 180 -1.92 -6.18 3.33
CA LEU A 180 -0.92 -5.74 2.35
C LEU A 180 -0.56 -4.26 2.55
N PHE A 181 -1.56 -3.41 2.76
CA PHE A 181 -1.35 -1.99 3.03
C PHE A 181 -0.59 -1.75 4.34
N PHE A 182 -0.93 -2.51 5.39
CA PHE A 182 -0.20 -2.52 6.64
C PHE A 182 1.26 -2.90 6.43
N ARG A 183 1.53 -4.04 5.76
CA ARG A 183 2.88 -4.52 5.47
C ARG A 183 3.69 -3.45 4.72
N LEU A 184 3.10 -2.84 3.69
CA LEU A 184 3.76 -1.79 2.92
C LEU A 184 4.15 -0.59 3.79
N THR A 185 3.18 -0.03 4.51
CA THR A 185 3.38 1.18 5.32
C THR A 185 4.35 0.92 6.47
N PHE A 186 4.17 -0.21 7.17
CA PHE A 186 5.02 -0.60 8.29
C PHE A 186 6.44 -0.94 7.84
N SER A 187 6.60 -1.71 6.77
CA SER A 187 7.92 -2.08 6.25
C SER A 187 8.69 -0.87 5.76
N THR A 188 8.05 0.08 5.09
CA THR A 188 8.70 1.33 4.64
C THR A 188 9.07 2.24 5.81
N GLY A 189 8.29 2.25 6.90
CA GLY A 189 8.64 2.96 8.13
C GLY A 189 9.82 2.33 8.87
N VAL A 190 9.80 1.00 9.01
CA VAL A 190 10.86 0.25 9.71
C VAL A 190 12.16 0.22 8.92
N SER A 191 12.11 0.08 7.58
CA SER A 191 13.30 0.04 6.74
C SER A 191 14.14 1.31 6.89
N LYS A 192 13.50 2.48 6.98
CA LYS A 192 14.16 3.78 7.24
C LYS A 192 15.03 3.77 8.50
N LEU A 193 14.60 3.07 9.55
CA LEU A 193 15.39 2.92 10.78
C LEU A 193 16.38 1.77 10.71
N ALA A 194 16.01 0.69 10.04
CA ALA A 194 16.81 -0.53 9.93
C ALA A 194 18.07 -0.33 9.07
N THR A 195 18.06 0.61 8.13
CA THR A 195 19.25 0.97 7.32
C THR A 195 20.41 1.50 8.19
N GLY A 196 20.11 2.04 9.38
CA GLY A 196 21.13 2.54 10.30
C GLY A 196 21.78 3.87 9.88
N ASP A 197 21.20 4.55 8.89
CA ASP A 197 21.67 5.85 8.41
C ASP A 197 21.45 6.94 9.48
N PRO A 198 22.51 7.67 9.89
CA PRO A 198 22.40 8.74 10.89
C PRO A 198 21.35 9.81 10.53
N ALA A 199 21.09 10.06 9.25
CA ALA A 199 20.14 11.11 8.83
C ALA A 199 18.71 10.88 9.36
N TRP A 200 18.28 9.62 9.52
CA TRP A 200 16.97 9.29 10.09
C TRP A 200 16.91 9.48 11.61
N TYR A 201 18.05 9.33 12.30
CA TYR A 201 18.15 9.56 13.75
C TYR A 201 18.31 11.06 14.08
N ASP A 202 19.04 11.80 13.25
CA ASP A 202 19.18 13.26 13.39
C ASP A 202 17.98 14.03 12.81
N LEU A 203 17.00 13.32 12.23
CA LEU A 203 15.78 13.85 11.60
C LEU A 203 16.07 14.80 10.41
N SER A 204 17.29 14.81 9.88
CA SER A 204 17.70 15.55 8.69
C SER A 204 17.37 14.84 7.37
N ALA A 205 16.94 13.57 7.44
CA ALA A 205 16.65 12.74 6.27
C ALA A 205 15.70 13.39 5.25
N LEU A 206 14.71 14.18 5.68
CA LEU A 206 13.81 14.87 4.75
C LEU A 206 14.53 15.97 3.95
N SER A 207 15.51 16.67 4.55
CA SER A 207 16.31 17.66 3.82
C SER A 207 17.13 16.99 2.73
N HIS A 208 17.91 15.97 3.11
CA HIS A 208 18.74 15.23 2.16
C HIS A 208 17.89 14.57 1.07
N HIS A 209 16.72 14.04 1.41
CA HIS A 209 15.82 13.46 0.43
C HIS A 209 15.36 14.47 -0.63
N LEU A 210 15.07 15.73 -0.25
CA LEU A 210 14.66 16.76 -1.21
C LEU A 210 15.83 17.26 -2.07
N GLU A 211 17.07 17.15 -1.58
CA GLU A 211 18.29 17.49 -2.32
C GLU A 211 18.68 16.42 -3.34
N ASP A 212 18.66 15.14 -2.93
CA ASP A 212 19.13 13.99 -3.72
C ASP A 212 18.04 13.39 -4.63
N GLN A 213 16.84 13.96 -4.64
CA GLN A 213 15.73 13.47 -5.44
C GLN A 213 16.07 13.48 -6.94
N MET A 214 15.93 12.33 -7.60
CA MET A 214 16.21 12.18 -9.04
C MET A 214 15.23 12.95 -9.94
N SER A 215 14.03 13.25 -9.45
CA SER A 215 12.99 13.99 -10.18
C SER A 215 12.24 14.96 -9.24
N PRO A 216 12.89 16.07 -8.83
CA PRO A 216 12.28 17.02 -7.92
C PRO A 216 11.25 17.89 -8.66
N THR A 217 10.15 18.19 -7.98
CA THR A 217 9.16 19.16 -8.49
C THR A 217 9.53 20.58 -8.06
N LEU A 218 8.91 21.60 -8.67
CA LEU A 218 9.04 22.99 -8.21
C LEU A 218 8.67 23.15 -6.73
N LEU A 219 7.70 22.38 -6.24
CA LEU A 219 7.30 22.42 -4.83
C LEU A 219 8.39 21.85 -3.92
N ALA A 220 9.11 20.80 -4.33
CA ALA A 220 10.23 20.27 -3.56
C ALA A 220 11.27 21.34 -3.27
N TRP A 221 11.58 22.21 -4.23
CA TRP A 221 12.49 23.33 -4.03
C TRP A 221 11.98 24.28 -2.94
N TYR A 222 10.70 24.68 -2.98
CA TYR A 222 10.12 25.55 -1.93
C TYR A 222 10.09 24.87 -0.56
N VAL A 223 9.77 23.58 -0.50
CA VAL A 223 9.74 22.81 0.75
C VAL A 223 11.15 22.71 1.33
N HIS A 224 12.17 22.53 0.49
CA HIS A 224 13.55 22.47 0.92
C HIS A 224 14.04 23.80 1.53
N GLN A 225 13.52 24.95 1.07
CA GLN A 225 13.82 26.27 1.64
C GLN A 225 13.11 26.55 2.98
N LEU A 226 12.27 25.64 3.47
CA LEU A 226 11.61 25.81 4.76
C LEU A 226 12.62 25.72 5.90
N PRO A 227 12.35 26.39 7.04
CA PRO A 227 13.26 26.35 8.17
C PRO A 227 13.45 24.91 8.67
N GLU A 228 14.67 24.59 9.11
CA GLU A 228 15.10 23.24 9.48
C GLU A 228 14.19 22.54 10.49
N TRP A 229 13.62 23.29 11.44
CA TRP A 229 12.67 22.73 12.43
C TRP A 229 11.43 22.13 11.77
N LEU A 230 10.93 22.73 10.68
CA LEU A 230 9.75 22.25 9.97
C LEU A 230 10.07 21.00 9.13
N LEU A 231 11.28 20.94 8.55
CA LEU A 231 11.77 19.74 7.86
C LEU A 231 11.96 18.57 8.84
N LYS A 232 12.53 18.82 10.02
CA LYS A 232 12.65 17.83 11.10
C LYS A 232 11.28 17.33 11.56
N LEU A 233 10.30 18.22 11.72
CA LEU A 233 8.92 17.81 12.00
C LEU A 233 8.31 16.96 10.88
N GLY A 234 8.56 17.31 9.62
CA GLY A 234 8.13 16.50 8.47
C GLY A 234 8.70 15.08 8.53
N ALA A 235 10.00 14.94 8.84
CA ALA A 235 10.65 13.64 9.02
C ALA A 235 10.03 12.84 10.17
N VAL A 236 9.73 13.49 11.30
CA VAL A 236 9.00 12.88 12.43
C VAL A 236 7.62 12.38 11.99
N VAL A 237 6.85 13.21 11.29
CA VAL A 237 5.51 12.84 10.82
C VAL A 237 5.61 11.64 9.87
N MET A 238 6.55 11.63 8.93
CA MET A 238 6.76 10.52 7.99
C MET A 238 7.11 9.22 8.71
N LEU A 239 7.98 9.25 9.71
CA LEU A 239 8.41 8.05 10.42
C LEU A 239 7.31 7.55 11.37
N HIS A 240 6.69 8.46 12.12
CA HIS A 240 5.64 8.14 13.07
C HIS A 240 4.38 7.61 12.38
N SER A 241 3.99 8.20 11.25
CA SER A 241 2.88 7.71 10.43
C SER A 241 3.18 6.41 9.71
N GLY A 242 4.45 6.12 9.41
CA GLY A 242 4.87 4.82 8.86
C GLY A 242 4.80 3.68 9.87
N ILE A 243 5.01 3.95 11.16
CA ILE A 243 5.14 2.90 12.20
C ILE A 243 3.93 2.87 13.14
N CYS A 244 3.66 3.97 13.85
CA CYS A 244 2.68 3.97 14.95
C CYS A 244 1.24 3.96 14.43
N ILE A 245 0.94 4.74 13.39
CA ILE A 245 -0.41 4.83 12.82
C ILE A 245 -0.92 3.49 12.28
N PRO A 246 -0.18 2.75 11.42
CA PRO A 246 -0.68 1.46 10.92
C PRO A 246 -0.91 0.45 12.04
N LEU A 247 -0.03 0.39 13.05
CA LEU A 247 -0.20 -0.52 14.20
C LEU A 247 -1.49 -0.26 14.99
N LEU A 248 -1.80 1.02 15.24
CA LEU A 248 -2.90 1.40 16.13
C LEU A 248 -4.24 1.58 15.42
N THR A 249 -4.24 1.91 14.12
CA THR A 249 -5.45 2.27 13.38
C THR A 249 -5.88 1.24 12.34
N PHE A 250 -4.93 0.51 11.72
CA PHE A 250 -5.25 -0.42 10.63
C PHE A 250 -5.75 -1.77 11.10
N PHE A 251 -5.82 -2.09 12.40
CA PHE A 251 -6.54 -3.28 12.86
C PHE A 251 -7.58 -2.96 13.94
N ALA A 252 -7.76 -1.67 14.25
CA ALA A 252 -8.76 -1.24 15.20
C ALA A 252 -10.17 -1.63 14.71
N PRO A 253 -11.03 -2.20 15.59
CA PRO A 253 -12.43 -2.45 15.29
C PRO A 253 -13.25 -1.15 15.28
N ILE A 254 -12.67 -0.03 15.72
CA ILE A 254 -13.32 1.28 15.77
C ILE A 254 -13.18 1.98 14.42
N ARG A 255 -14.31 2.21 13.75
CA ARG A 255 -14.38 2.85 12.43
C ARG A 255 -13.64 4.19 12.35
N ARG A 256 -13.80 5.06 13.35
CA ARG A 256 -13.24 6.42 13.33
C ARG A 256 -11.71 6.41 13.31
N LEU A 257 -11.10 5.52 14.08
CA LEU A 257 -9.65 5.31 14.07
C LEU A 257 -9.16 4.87 12.69
N ARG A 258 -9.90 3.97 12.03
CA ARG A 258 -9.57 3.51 10.69
C ARG A 258 -9.66 4.62 9.64
N LEU A 259 -10.69 5.47 9.71
CA LEU A 259 -10.82 6.65 8.86
C LEU A 259 -9.72 7.68 9.12
N PHE A 260 -9.34 7.89 10.38
CA PHE A 260 -8.20 8.73 10.73
C PHE A 260 -6.91 8.22 10.07
N GLY A 261 -6.64 6.90 10.16
CA GLY A 261 -5.50 6.28 9.48
C GLY A 261 -5.56 6.46 7.95
N PHE A 262 -6.73 6.31 7.34
CA PHE A 262 -6.94 6.57 5.91
C PHE A 262 -6.55 7.99 5.52
N TYR A 263 -7.08 9.01 6.22
CA TYR A 263 -6.82 10.40 5.87
C TYR A 263 -5.37 10.81 6.09
N VAL A 264 -4.74 10.34 7.17
CA VAL A 264 -3.31 10.62 7.39
C VAL A 264 -2.46 10.02 6.27
N GLN A 265 -2.72 8.78 5.88
CA GLN A 265 -1.99 8.15 4.77
C GLN A 265 -2.28 8.83 3.44
N LEU A 266 -3.54 9.14 3.13
CA LEU A 266 -3.91 9.85 1.91
C LEU A 266 -3.20 11.21 1.82
N PHE A 267 -3.21 11.98 2.91
CA PHE A 267 -2.50 13.27 2.97
C PHE A 267 -1.01 13.11 2.70
N LEU A 268 -0.38 12.10 3.31
CA LEU A 268 1.04 11.83 3.08
C LEU A 268 1.32 11.43 1.64
N GLN A 269 0.55 10.51 1.06
CA GLN A 269 0.77 10.10 -0.34
C GLN A 269 0.61 11.27 -1.32
N LEU A 270 -0.38 12.14 -1.09
CA LEU A 270 -0.54 13.37 -1.89
C LEU A 270 0.63 14.33 -1.71
N PHE A 271 1.14 14.50 -0.48
CA PHE A 271 2.33 15.31 -0.23
C PHE A 271 3.58 14.76 -0.95
N HIS A 272 3.77 13.44 -0.96
CA HIS A 272 4.87 12.82 -1.70
C HIS A 272 4.72 13.01 -3.22
N ILE A 273 3.50 12.91 -3.77
CA ILE A 273 3.26 13.19 -5.20
C ILE A 273 3.59 14.64 -5.53
N LEU A 274 3.17 15.57 -4.68
CA LEU A 274 3.40 17.00 -4.88
C LEU A 274 4.88 17.38 -4.79
N THR A 275 5.70 16.65 -4.04
CA THR A 275 7.13 16.94 -3.85
C THR A 275 8.02 16.12 -4.80
N GLY A 276 7.82 14.80 -4.92
CA GLY A 276 8.73 13.87 -5.61
C GLY A 276 8.20 13.25 -6.91
N ASN A 277 7.27 13.91 -7.60
CA ASN A 277 6.60 13.42 -8.81
C ASN A 277 5.70 12.18 -8.55
N CYS A 278 4.76 11.91 -9.45
CA CYS A 278 3.77 10.86 -9.27
C CYS A 278 4.34 9.47 -9.58
N SER A 279 4.82 8.77 -8.55
CA SER A 279 5.25 7.37 -8.66
C SER A 279 4.07 6.38 -8.62
N LEU A 280 4.25 5.22 -9.27
CA LEU A 280 3.31 4.09 -9.22
C LEU A 280 3.10 3.58 -7.78
N LEU A 281 4.13 3.66 -6.93
CA LEU A 281 4.04 3.33 -5.50
C LEU A 281 3.03 4.23 -4.76
N ASN A 282 3.00 5.53 -5.07
CA ASN A 282 2.09 6.48 -4.45
C ASN A 282 0.64 6.16 -4.85
N LEU A 283 0.41 5.88 -6.13
CA LEU A 283 -0.91 5.50 -6.65
C LEU A 283 -1.40 4.17 -6.05
N LEU A 284 -0.53 3.16 -5.97
CA LEU A 284 -0.85 1.88 -5.31
C LEU A 284 -1.16 2.08 -3.84
N SER A 285 -0.39 2.88 -3.12
CA SER A 285 -0.64 3.18 -1.70
C SER A 285 -2.01 3.84 -1.51
N ILE A 286 -2.40 4.77 -2.38
CA ILE A 286 -3.74 5.37 -2.37
C ILE A 286 -4.80 4.31 -2.68
N ALA A 287 -4.60 3.46 -3.68
CA ALA A 287 -5.55 2.40 -4.03
C ALA A 287 -5.76 1.42 -2.85
N LEU A 288 -4.67 0.96 -2.23
CA LEU A 288 -4.68 0.08 -1.06
C LEU A 288 -5.35 0.73 0.16
N SER A 289 -5.20 2.04 0.33
CA SER A 289 -5.82 2.78 1.44
C SER A 289 -7.36 2.71 1.40
N PHE A 290 -8.00 2.50 0.24
CA PHE A 290 -9.45 2.32 0.15
C PHE A 290 -9.96 1.11 0.96
N SER A 291 -9.09 0.15 1.30
CA SER A 291 -9.43 -0.95 2.22
C SER A 291 -9.80 -0.50 3.63
N LEU A 292 -9.46 0.74 4.00
CA LEU A 292 -9.78 1.35 5.29
C LEU A 292 -11.16 2.04 5.30
N LEU A 293 -11.79 2.22 4.13
CA LEU A 293 -13.11 2.84 4.00
C LEU A 293 -14.24 1.80 4.12
N ASP A 294 -15.42 2.28 4.52
CA ASP A 294 -16.68 1.52 4.50
C ASP A 294 -17.74 2.27 3.68
N ASP A 295 -18.77 1.56 3.21
CA ASP A 295 -19.87 2.14 2.43
C ASP A 295 -20.67 3.23 3.17
N ASP A 296 -20.77 3.20 4.51
CA ASP A 296 -21.47 4.27 5.23
C ASP A 296 -20.76 5.63 5.14
N HIS A 297 -19.54 5.68 4.60
CA HIS A 297 -18.83 6.94 4.39
C HIS A 297 -19.36 7.68 3.15
N PHE A 298 -19.71 6.90 2.12
CA PHE A 298 -20.24 7.40 0.85
C PHE A 298 -21.76 7.55 0.88
N ASN A 299 -22.44 6.77 1.73
CA ASN A 299 -23.85 6.98 2.01
C ASN A 299 -24.00 8.27 2.83
N THR A 300 -24.20 9.38 2.11
CA THR A 300 -24.68 10.63 2.71
C THR A 300 -25.87 10.30 3.62
N PRO A 301 -25.97 10.89 4.83
CA PRO A 301 -27.09 10.68 5.74
C PRO A 301 -28.45 11.13 5.15
N SER A 302 -28.48 11.60 3.90
CA SER A 302 -29.60 12.16 3.17
C SER A 302 -30.73 11.17 2.84
N LYS A 303 -30.59 9.88 3.16
CA LYS A 303 -31.69 8.89 3.06
C LYS A 303 -31.92 8.08 4.33
N LYS A 304 -31.58 8.60 5.52
CA LYS A 304 -32.20 8.10 6.75
C LYS A 304 -33.67 8.53 6.78
N ARG A 305 -34.50 7.67 6.18
CA ARG A 305 -35.91 7.40 6.50
C ARG A 305 -36.58 8.49 7.35
N LYS A 306 -37.27 9.42 6.67
CA LYS A 306 -38.46 10.07 7.25
C LYS A 306 -39.39 8.94 7.72
N GLY A 307 -39.39 8.62 9.02
CA GLY A 307 -40.29 7.61 9.59
C GLY A 307 -39.70 6.58 10.55
N GLN A 308 -38.41 6.60 10.91
CA GLN A 308 -37.96 5.82 12.07
C GLN A 308 -38.09 6.66 13.34
N GLU A 309 -39.11 6.37 14.13
CA GLU A 309 -39.23 6.82 15.53
C GLU A 309 -37.88 6.66 16.24
N LYS A 310 -37.45 7.71 16.96
CA LYS A 310 -36.27 7.67 17.82
C LYS A 310 -36.56 6.67 18.95
N LYS A 311 -36.29 5.38 18.73
CA LYS A 311 -36.23 4.39 19.82
C LYS A 311 -35.26 4.94 20.86
N THR A 312 -35.76 5.14 22.09
CA THR A 312 -34.98 5.55 23.25
C THR A 312 -33.78 4.62 23.35
N ARG A 313 -32.57 5.16 23.23
CA ARG A 313 -31.33 4.38 23.35
C ARG A 313 -31.35 3.71 24.72
N SER A 314 -31.25 2.38 24.74
CA SER A 314 -31.08 1.63 25.99
C SER A 314 -29.84 2.15 26.71
N TRP A 315 -29.89 2.29 28.03
CA TRP A 315 -28.78 2.76 28.86
C TRP A 315 -27.47 2.01 28.56
N LEU A 316 -27.56 0.70 28.28
CA LEU A 316 -26.44 -0.15 27.82
C LEU A 316 -25.80 0.34 26.51
N GLN A 317 -26.60 0.81 25.54
CA GLN A 317 -26.08 1.35 24.27
C GLN A 317 -25.38 2.69 24.48
N THR A 318 -25.87 3.51 25.42
CA THR A 318 -25.22 4.78 25.78
C THR A 318 -23.87 4.52 26.44
N LEU A 319 -23.79 3.59 27.40
CA LEU A 319 -22.53 3.18 28.01
C LEU A 319 -21.55 2.59 27.00
N ALA A 320 -22.01 1.70 26.11
CA ALA A 320 -21.17 1.13 25.07
C ALA A 320 -20.60 2.22 24.14
N SER A 321 -21.42 3.21 23.76
CA SER A 321 -20.96 4.34 22.95
C SER A 321 -19.97 5.24 23.69
N GLY A 322 -20.16 5.46 25.00
CA GLY A 322 -19.22 6.19 25.85
C GLY A 322 -17.89 5.46 26.00
N PHE A 323 -17.92 4.14 26.17
CA PHE A 323 -16.73 3.30 26.22
C PHE A 323 -15.93 3.34 24.90
N VAL A 324 -16.60 3.22 23.76
CA VAL A 324 -15.94 3.33 22.44
C VAL A 324 -15.28 4.70 22.26
N LEU A 325 -15.94 5.78 22.69
CA LEU A 325 -15.37 7.13 22.62
C LEU A 325 -14.17 7.30 23.57
N LEU A 326 -14.22 6.70 24.76
CA LEU A 326 -13.09 6.70 25.69
C LEU A 326 -11.89 5.94 25.13
N VAL A 327 -12.11 4.76 24.53
CA VAL A 327 -11.05 4.01 23.84
C VAL A 327 -10.49 4.81 22.66
N GLU A 328 -11.33 5.46 21.87
CA GLU A 328 -10.90 6.35 20.77
C GLU A 328 -9.98 7.47 21.29
N LEU A 329 -10.39 8.19 22.33
CA LEU A 329 -9.59 9.26 22.94
C LEU A 329 -8.28 8.72 23.54
N ALA A 330 -8.32 7.55 24.18
CA ALA A 330 -7.13 6.91 24.72
C ALA A 330 -6.11 6.55 23.61
N VAL A 331 -6.59 6.06 22.46
CA VAL A 331 -5.72 5.77 21.32
C VAL A 331 -5.11 7.06 20.74
N TYR A 332 -5.88 8.13 20.57
CA TYR A 332 -5.31 9.41 20.11
C TYR A 332 -4.31 9.99 21.11
N ALA A 333 -4.61 9.92 22.41
CA ALA A 333 -3.69 10.34 23.46
C ALA A 333 -2.40 9.50 23.43
N PHE A 334 -2.51 8.18 23.20
CA PHE A 334 -1.35 7.30 23.07
C PHE A 334 -0.52 7.59 21.81
N ILE A 335 -1.15 7.87 20.67
CA ILE A 335 -0.46 8.30 19.44
C ILE A 335 0.33 9.58 19.72
N LEU A 336 -0.31 10.59 20.32
CA LEU A 336 0.34 11.86 20.64
C LEU A 336 1.46 11.67 21.68
N TYR A 337 1.21 10.92 22.75
CA TYR A 337 2.19 10.65 23.80
C TYR A 337 3.41 9.91 23.26
N SER A 338 3.20 8.91 22.39
CA SER A 338 4.29 8.17 21.76
C SER A 338 5.10 9.06 20.82
N ALA A 339 4.47 9.97 20.06
CA ALA A 339 5.20 10.96 19.27
C ALA A 339 6.04 11.89 20.15
N ILE A 340 5.49 12.43 21.24
CA ILE A 340 6.22 13.32 22.16
C ILE A 340 7.40 12.59 22.81
N THR A 341 7.18 11.35 23.26
CA THR A 341 8.20 10.57 23.99
C THR A 341 9.31 10.08 23.07
N LEU A 342 8.97 9.54 21.89
CA LEU A 342 9.95 8.97 20.95
C LEU A 342 10.84 10.03 20.31
N TYR A 343 10.30 11.23 20.07
CA TYR A 343 10.98 12.31 19.35
C TYR A 343 11.34 13.52 20.22
N GLN A 344 11.18 13.40 21.55
CA GLN A 344 11.46 14.44 22.54
C GLN A 344 11.08 15.85 22.07
N LEU A 345 9.83 16.01 21.59
CA LEU A 345 9.35 17.26 21.00
C LEU A 345 9.34 18.37 22.07
N GLN A 346 10.21 19.36 21.92
CA GLN A 346 10.28 20.56 22.76
C GLN A 346 9.76 21.76 21.99
N ILE A 347 8.77 22.46 22.54
CA ILE A 347 8.20 23.67 21.94
C ILE A 347 8.84 24.88 22.61
N ASP A 348 9.71 25.56 21.89
CA ASP A 348 10.30 26.82 22.32
C ASP A 348 9.35 27.96 21.97
N TRP A 349 8.46 28.28 22.90
CA TRP A 349 7.42 29.31 22.74
C TRP A 349 7.99 30.71 22.46
N GLU A 350 9.17 31.02 22.99
CA GLU A 350 9.82 32.32 22.79
C GLU A 350 10.34 32.50 21.35
N GLN A 351 10.87 31.44 20.74
CA GLN A 351 11.41 31.49 19.37
C GLN A 351 10.40 31.00 18.31
N LYS A 352 9.22 30.53 18.72
CA LYS A 352 8.23 29.83 17.86
C LYS A 352 8.86 28.68 17.06
N ARG A 353 9.74 27.91 17.69
CA ARG A 353 10.44 26.76 17.07
C ARG A 353 10.07 25.48 17.79
N VAL A 354 10.09 24.36 17.06
CA VAL A 354 9.94 23.02 17.64
C VAL A 354 11.25 22.29 17.47
N SER A 355 11.91 21.97 18.57
CA SER A 355 13.08 21.10 18.59
C SER A 355 12.62 19.65 18.67
N ALA A 356 13.15 18.80 17.81
CA ALA A 356 12.88 17.37 17.79
C ALA A 356 14.21 16.61 17.80
N LYS A 357 14.30 15.59 18.65
CA LYS A 357 15.46 14.72 18.77
C LYS A 357 15.02 13.30 19.06
N THR A 358 15.52 12.31 18.32
CA THR A 358 15.16 10.92 18.60
C THR A 358 15.71 10.48 19.97
N ASP A 359 14.85 9.93 20.81
CA ASP A 359 15.28 9.35 22.11
C ASP A 359 16.04 8.03 21.94
N PHE A 360 15.83 7.36 20.81
CA PHE A 360 16.47 6.10 20.46
C PHE A 360 17.65 6.32 19.53
N SER A 361 18.75 5.60 19.78
CA SER A 361 19.95 5.58 18.93
C SER A 361 20.17 4.19 18.35
N HIS A 362 20.82 4.11 17.19
CA HIS A 362 21.14 2.84 16.51
C HIS A 362 21.79 1.81 17.45
N GLY A 363 22.73 2.24 18.30
CA GLY A 363 23.39 1.37 19.29
C GLY A 363 22.49 0.89 20.44
N ARG A 364 21.32 1.50 20.66
CA ARG A 364 20.32 1.06 21.64
C ARG A 364 19.36 0.04 21.01
N LEU A 365 18.98 0.22 19.74
CA LEU A 365 18.20 -0.74 18.96
C LEU A 365 18.94 -2.06 18.73
N LEU A 366 20.22 -2.00 18.33
CA LEU A 366 21.06 -3.20 18.21
C LEU A 366 21.18 -3.96 19.53
N ARG A 367 21.30 -3.24 20.65
CA ARG A 367 21.32 -3.86 21.98
C ARG A 367 20.01 -4.59 22.29
N LEU A 368 18.86 -4.00 21.97
CA LEU A 368 17.55 -4.63 22.14
C LEU A 368 17.39 -5.91 21.29
N SER A 369 17.82 -5.88 20.02
CA SER A 369 17.83 -7.06 19.14
C SER A 369 18.77 -8.15 19.65
N CYS A 370 19.95 -7.80 20.19
CA CYS A 370 20.87 -8.74 20.82
C CYS A 370 20.29 -9.35 22.11
N THR A 371 19.62 -8.56 22.97
CA THR A 371 18.95 -9.11 24.16
C THR A 371 17.77 -10.03 23.82
N SER A 372 17.03 -9.74 22.74
CA SER A 372 15.96 -10.62 22.25
C SER A 372 16.50 -11.94 21.69
N ARG A 373 17.62 -11.92 20.95
CA ARG A 373 18.29 -13.15 20.50
C ARG A 373 18.90 -13.97 21.64
N ASN A 374 19.48 -13.32 22.66
CA ASN A 374 20.05 -14.01 23.81
C ASN A 374 18.99 -14.67 24.73
N SER A 375 17.71 -14.29 24.62
CA SER A 375 16.60 -14.94 25.33
C SER A 375 16.09 -16.20 24.62
N LEU A 376 16.34 -16.36 23.32
CA LEU A 376 15.86 -17.49 22.51
C LEU A 376 16.99 -18.43 22.07
N SER A 377 18.24 -17.99 22.15
CA SER A 377 19.41 -18.83 21.94
C SER A 377 20.38 -18.53 23.07
N GLY A 378 20.53 -19.49 23.99
CA GLY A 378 21.64 -19.47 24.93
C GLY A 378 22.95 -19.37 24.14
N SER A 379 23.74 -18.35 24.47
CA SER A 379 25.13 -18.11 24.04
C SER A 379 25.41 -17.93 22.54
N VAL A 380 25.97 -16.77 22.17
CA VAL A 380 27.26 -16.57 21.45
C VAL A 380 27.28 -15.24 20.65
N CYS A 381 28.23 -14.36 21.02
CA CYS A 381 28.83 -13.20 20.30
C CYS A 381 27.95 -11.98 19.93
N CYS A 382 28.45 -10.72 19.97
CA CYS A 382 29.80 -10.24 19.65
C CYS A 382 30.36 -9.21 20.65
N ARG A 383 31.61 -9.48 21.06
CA ARG A 383 32.62 -8.52 21.51
C ARG A 383 33.45 -8.15 20.25
N SER A 384 34.01 -6.94 20.21
CA SER A 384 34.98 -6.42 19.21
C SER A 384 34.39 -5.93 17.88
N HIS A 385 34.72 -4.77 17.33
CA HIS A 385 35.91 -3.93 17.42
C HIS A 385 35.59 -2.43 17.42
N GLY A 386 36.32 -1.66 18.23
CA GLY A 386 36.48 -0.22 18.08
C GLY A 386 37.43 0.12 16.93
N LYS A 387 37.26 1.33 16.41
CA LYS A 387 38.15 2.07 15.49
C LYS A 387 39.62 2.07 15.94
N PRO A 388 40.58 2.43 15.07
CA PRO A 388 40.45 2.90 13.68
C PRO A 388 40.79 1.86 12.62
#